data_AF-A0A6I9PEX1-F1
#
_entry.id   AF-A0A6I9PEX1-F1
#
_cell.length_a   1.000
_cell.length_b   1.000
_cell.length_c   1.000
_cell.angle_alpha   90.00
_cell.angle_beta   90.00
_cell.angle_gamma   90.00
#
_symmetry.space_group_name_H-M   'P 1'
#
loop_
_entity.id
_entity.type
_entity.pdbx_description
1 polymer ?
#
loop_
_entity_poly.entity_id
_entity_poly.type
_entity_poly.pdbx_seq_one_letter_code
_entity_poly.pdbx_strand_id
1 'polypeptide(L)'
;MVSAWGGYVFIINLIPLHVFVLLLMQRYSRRVYIAYSTFYIIGLVLSMQIPFVGFQPIRTSEHMAAAGVFVLLQIYAFLQYLKDRLTKQEFQTMFFLGVSLAAGVVFLCVIYLTYTGWFILSSSE
;
A
#
# COMPACT_ATOMS: atom_id res chain seq x y z
N MET A 1 -22.64 -3.27 -5.25
CA MET A 1 -22.39 -2.64 -6.57
C MET A 1 -21.55 -3.51 -7.47
N VAL A 2 -20.42 -4.09 -7.02
CA VAL A 2 -19.57 -4.97 -7.85
C VAL A 2 -20.36 -6.14 -8.49
N SER A 3 -21.37 -6.68 -7.79
CA SER A 3 -22.25 -7.74 -8.30
C SER A 3 -23.38 -7.28 -9.22
N ALA A 4 -23.61 -5.97 -9.35
CA ALA A 4 -24.77 -5.39 -10.03
C ALA A 4 -24.40 -4.59 -11.29
N TRP A 5 -23.22 -3.94 -11.31
CA TRP A 5 -22.79 -3.10 -12.44
C TRP A 5 -21.26 -2.91 -12.46
N GLY A 6 -20.68 -2.85 -13.67
CA GLY A 6 -19.24 -2.61 -13.88
C GLY A 6 -18.72 -1.24 -13.42
N GLY A 7 -19.61 -0.31 -13.04
CA GLY A 7 -19.24 1.01 -12.52
C GLY A 7 -18.52 1.02 -11.16
N TYR A 8 -18.22 -0.15 -10.58
CA TYR A 8 -17.43 -0.24 -9.35
C TYR A 8 -16.00 0.30 -9.52
N VAL A 9 -15.46 0.26 -10.74
CA VAL A 9 -14.13 0.82 -11.10
C VAL A 9 -14.09 2.34 -10.90
N PHE A 10 -15.21 3.04 -11.12
CA PHE A 10 -15.31 4.47 -10.88
C PHE A 10 -15.23 4.79 -9.38
N ILE A 11 -15.98 4.03 -8.56
CA ILE A 11 -16.05 4.25 -7.11
C ILE A 11 -14.70 3.97 -6.45
N ILE A 12 -14.03 2.88 -6.84
CA ILE A 12 -12.73 2.51 -6.28
C ILE A 12 -11.62 3.49 -6.67
N ASN A 13 -11.79 4.32 -7.71
CA ASN A 13 -10.84 5.39 -8.06
C ASN A 13 -11.20 6.74 -7.44
N LEU A 14 -12.50 7.05 -7.32
CA LEU A 14 -12.95 8.34 -6.79
C LEU A 14 -12.75 8.47 -5.28
N ILE A 15 -12.92 7.38 -4.52
CA ILE A 15 -12.70 7.38 -3.06
C ILE A 15 -11.22 7.64 -2.72
N PRO A 16 -10.23 6.92 -3.28
CA PRO A 16 -8.82 7.24 -3.09
C PRO A 16 -8.45 8.64 -3.54
N LEU A 17 -9.00 9.11 -4.66
CA LEU A 17 -8.75 10.48 -5.14
C LEU A 17 -9.22 11.52 -4.12
N HIS A 18 -10.40 11.35 -3.53
CA HIS A 18 -10.90 12.22 -2.47
C HIS A 18 -9.96 12.22 -1.25
N VAL A 19 -9.52 11.04 -0.81
CA VAL A 19 -8.57 10.89 0.31
C VAL A 19 -7.22 11.54 -0.02
N PHE A 20 -6.74 11.39 -1.25
CA PHE A 20 -5.50 11.99 -1.72
C PHE A 20 -5.58 13.53 -1.72
N VAL A 21 -6.70 14.10 -2.19
CA VAL A 21 -6.92 15.55 -2.14
C VAL A 21 -6.99 16.05 -0.69
N LEU A 22 -7.63 15.31 0.23
CA LEU A 22 -7.62 15.66 1.65
C LEU A 22 -6.21 15.68 2.26
N LEU A 23 -5.34 14.76 1.84
CA LEU A 23 -3.93 14.75 2.23
C LEU A 23 -3.18 15.96 1.68
N LEU A 24 -3.41 16.34 0.41
CA LEU A 24 -2.80 17.54 -0.20
C LEU A 24 -3.25 18.83 0.50
N MET A 25 -4.51 18.91 0.92
CA MET A 25 -5.02 20.02 1.73
C MET A 25 -4.51 20.01 3.18
N GLN A 26 -3.65 19.06 3.55
CA GLN A 26 -3.15 18.84 4.92
C GLN A 26 -4.25 18.62 5.97
N ARG A 27 -5.48 18.24 5.56
CA ARG A 27 -6.61 17.99 6.46
C ARG A 27 -6.69 16.51 6.83
N TYR A 28 -5.58 15.94 7.27
CA TYR A 28 -5.55 14.57 7.75
C TYR A 28 -6.23 14.44 9.13
N SER A 29 -7.03 13.39 9.30
CA SER A 29 -7.62 13.03 10.59
C SER A 29 -7.61 11.51 10.75
N ARG A 30 -7.46 11.02 11.99
CA ARG A 30 -7.51 9.57 12.30
C ARG A 30 -8.78 8.90 11.78
N ARG A 31 -9.90 9.64 11.72
CA ARG A 31 -11.17 9.16 11.17
C ARG A 31 -11.07 8.79 9.69
N VAL A 32 -10.35 9.57 8.89
CA VAL A 32 -10.15 9.30 7.45
C VAL A 32 -9.31 8.04 7.29
N TYR A 33 -8.29 7.85 8.14
CA TYR A 33 -7.46 6.66 8.11
C TYR A 33 -8.25 5.38 8.39
N ILE A 34 -9.06 5.38 9.46
CA ILE A 34 -9.88 4.22 9.82
C ILE A 34 -10.90 3.93 8.72
N ALA A 35 -11.62 4.96 8.25
CA ALA A 35 -12.64 4.80 7.22
C ALA A 35 -12.06 4.22 5.92
N TYR A 36 -10.96 4.79 5.42
CA TYR A 36 -10.36 4.34 4.16
C TYR A 36 -9.72 2.95 4.28
N SER A 37 -9.02 2.67 5.39
CA SER A 37 -8.35 1.38 5.58
C SER A 37 -9.35 0.24 5.69
N THR A 38 -10.42 0.42 6.48
CA THR A 38 -11.48 -0.58 6.61
C THR A 38 -12.22 -0.76 5.29
N PHE A 39 -12.52 0.34 4.58
CA PHE A 39 -13.16 0.27 3.27
C PHE A 39 -12.33 -0.50 2.23
N TYR A 40 -11.02 -0.21 2.14
CA TYR A 40 -10.14 -0.84 1.17
C TYR A 40 -9.97 -2.34 1.43
N ILE A 41 -9.69 -2.74 2.69
CA ILE A 41 -9.47 -4.16 3.03
C ILE A 41 -10.75 -4.97 2.85
N ILE A 42 -11.87 -4.52 3.42
CA ILE A 42 -13.14 -5.25 3.33
C ILE A 42 -13.65 -5.26 1.88
N GLY A 43 -13.56 -4.12 1.20
CA GLY A 43 -13.96 -3.99 -0.20
C GLY A 43 -13.15 -4.89 -1.13
N LEU A 44 -11.83 -4.99 -0.91
CA LEU A 44 -10.95 -5.88 -1.67
C LEU A 44 -11.34 -7.36 -1.47
N VAL A 45 -11.46 -7.81 -0.21
CA VAL A 45 -11.81 -9.20 0.10
C VAL A 45 -13.18 -9.57 -0.47
N LEU A 46 -14.19 -8.71 -0.29
CA LEU A 46 -15.53 -8.96 -0.81
C LEU A 46 -15.58 -8.92 -2.35
N SER A 47 -14.75 -8.11 -3.00
CA SER A 47 -14.68 -8.07 -4.47
C SER A 47 -14.13 -9.37 -5.07
N MET A 48 -13.16 -10.00 -4.40
CA MET A 48 -12.58 -11.29 -4.82
C MET A 48 -13.54 -12.46 -4.68
N GLN A 49 -14.60 -12.35 -3.85
CA GLN A 49 -15.58 -13.42 -3.68
C GLN A 49 -16.50 -13.61 -4.90
N ILE A 50 -16.51 -12.65 -5.84
CA ILE A 50 -17.37 -12.73 -7.02
C ILE A 50 -16.58 -13.46 -8.13
N PRO A 51 -17.05 -14.61 -8.63
CA PRO A 51 -16.31 -15.44 -9.60
C PRO A 51 -16.05 -14.73 -10.93
N PHE A 52 -16.83 -13.70 -11.27
CA PHE A 52 -16.62 -12.86 -12.44
C PHE A 52 -15.42 -11.89 -12.31
N VAL A 53 -15.06 -11.49 -11.09
CA VAL A 53 -13.97 -10.52 -10.82
C VAL A 53 -12.65 -11.24 -10.54
N GLY A 54 -12.70 -12.39 -9.85
CA GLY A 54 -11.54 -13.24 -9.60
C GLY A 54 -10.31 -12.44 -9.11
N PHE A 55 -9.23 -12.48 -9.89
CA PHE A 55 -7.95 -11.81 -9.59
C PHE A 55 -7.72 -10.50 -10.38
N GLN A 56 -8.74 -9.97 -11.06
CA GLN A 56 -8.63 -8.69 -11.78
C GLN A 56 -8.13 -7.54 -10.88
N PRO A 57 -8.54 -7.40 -9.61
CA PRO A 57 -8.08 -6.31 -8.74
C PRO A 57 -6.58 -6.27 -8.46
N ILE A 58 -5.86 -7.38 -8.70
CA ILE A 58 -4.40 -7.48 -8.51
C ILE A 58 -3.66 -7.31 -9.84
N ARG A 59 -4.27 -7.71 -10.96
CA ARG A 59 -3.61 -7.75 -12.27
C ARG A 59 -3.87 -6.51 -13.13
N THR A 60 -4.92 -5.73 -12.85
CA THR A 60 -5.27 -4.56 -13.66
C THR A 60 -4.83 -3.25 -13.01
N SER A 61 -4.33 -2.34 -13.86
CA SER A 61 -3.86 -1.00 -13.49
C SER A 61 -4.94 -0.13 -12.83
N GLU A 62 -6.20 -0.50 -13.05
CA GLU A 62 -7.41 0.22 -12.62
C GLU A 62 -7.55 0.29 -11.10
N HIS A 63 -7.01 -0.69 -10.38
CA HIS A 63 -7.04 -0.77 -8.92
C HIS A 63 -5.73 -0.33 -8.27
N MET A 64 -4.68 -0.08 -9.06
CA MET A 64 -3.37 0.32 -8.55
C MET A 64 -3.40 1.70 -7.91
N ALA A 65 -4.23 2.62 -8.39
CA ALA A 65 -4.39 3.93 -7.76
C ALA A 65 -4.93 3.80 -6.32
N ALA A 66 -5.89 2.91 -6.09
CA ALA A 66 -6.41 2.63 -4.75
C ALA A 66 -5.35 1.99 -3.84
N ALA A 67 -4.60 1.01 -4.35
CA ALA A 67 -3.49 0.41 -3.62
C ALA A 67 -2.39 1.43 -3.26
N GLY A 68 -2.04 2.31 -4.21
CA GLY A 68 -1.03 3.35 -4.02
C GLY A 68 -1.42 4.36 -2.94
N VAL A 69 -2.66 4.85 -2.96
CA VAL A 69 -3.17 5.76 -1.93
C VAL A 69 -3.24 5.06 -0.56
N PHE A 70 -3.59 3.77 -0.52
CA PHE A 70 -3.56 2.98 0.72
C PHE A 70 -2.16 2.89 1.32
N VAL A 71 -1.15 2.56 0.53
CA VAL A 71 0.25 2.53 1.00
C VAL A 71 0.72 3.91 1.45
N LEU A 72 0.42 4.96 0.67
CA LEU A 72 0.79 6.33 1.01
C LEU A 72 0.17 6.76 2.35
N LEU A 73 -1.12 6.44 2.54
CA LEU A 73 -1.85 6.76 3.76
C LEU A 73 -1.33 5.98 4.98
N GLN A 74 -0.91 4.73 4.79
CA GLN A 74 -0.25 3.92 5.83
C GLN A 74 1.07 4.55 6.27
N ILE A 75 1.91 4.95 5.32
CA ILE A 75 3.19 5.63 5.58
C ILE A 75 2.94 6.97 6.29
N TYR A 76 1.98 7.77 5.81
CA TYR A 76 1.66 9.06 6.40
C TYR A 76 1.19 8.92 7.86
N ALA A 77 0.29 7.98 8.13
CA ALA A 77 -0.19 7.71 9.48
C ALA A 77 0.93 7.23 10.41
N PHE A 78 1.82 6.38 9.92
CA PHE A 78 2.98 5.91 10.67
C PHE A 78 3.96 7.05 10.98
N LEU A 79 4.28 7.89 10.00
CA LEU A 79 5.13 9.07 10.20
C LEU A 79 4.52 10.07 11.18
N GLN A 80 3.21 10.31 11.09
CA GLN A 80 2.50 11.18 12.01
C GLN A 80 2.50 10.60 13.44
N TYR A 81 2.32 9.28 13.57
CA TYR A 81 2.40 8.60 14.86
C TYR A 81 3.79 8.69 15.49
N LEU A 82 4.85 8.48 14.70
CA LEU A 82 6.23 8.66 15.15
C LEU A 82 6.50 10.11 15.56
N LYS A 83 6.08 11.08 14.74
CA LYS A 83 6.27 12.51 15.02
C LYS A 83 5.57 12.96 16.31
N ASP A 84 4.39 12.42 16.62
CA ASP A 84 3.65 12.73 17.85
C ASP A 84 4.29 12.10 19.11
N ARG A 85 5.12 11.05 18.95
CA ARG A 85 5.71 10.30 20.07
C ARG A 85 7.21 10.51 20.26
N LEU A 86 7.94 10.92 19.22
CA LEU A 86 9.40 11.05 19.25
C LEU A 86 9.87 12.50 19.20
N THR A 87 10.89 12.78 19.98
CA THR A 87 11.65 14.02 19.92
C THR A 87 12.46 14.05 18.61
N LYS A 88 12.74 15.24 18.04
CA LYS A 88 13.42 15.37 16.72
C LYS A 88 14.72 14.55 16.58
N GLN A 89 15.43 14.32 17.69
CA GLN A 89 16.65 13.52 17.73
C GLN A 89 16.38 12.01 17.58
N GLU A 90 15.38 11.48 18.28
CA GLU A 90 15.00 10.06 18.23
C GLU A 90 14.42 9.69 16.85
N PHE A 91 13.74 10.65 16.19
CA PHE A 91 13.21 10.44 14.84
C PHE A 91 14.34 10.18 13.83
N GLN A 92 15.47 10.88 13.94
CA GLN A 92 16.62 10.64 13.06
C GLN A 92 17.24 9.27 13.32
N THR A 93 17.34 8.84 14.59
CA THR A 93 17.86 7.52 14.94
C THR A 93 16.97 6.40 14.41
N MET A 94 15.64 6.50 14.57
CA MET A 94 14.70 5.52 14.02
C MET A 94 14.66 5.51 12.50
N PHE A 95 14.78 6.67 11.85
CA PHE A 95 14.84 6.76 10.40
C PHE A 95 16.11 6.10 9.86
N PHE A 96 17.27 6.38 10.47
CA PHE A 96 18.54 5.75 10.10
C PHE A 96 18.52 4.25 10.34
N LEU A 97 17.96 3.80 11.48
CA LEU A 97 17.79 2.39 11.78
C LEU A 97 16.83 1.72 10.79
N GLY A 98 15.72 2.37 10.41
CA GLY A 98 14.78 1.87 9.41
C GLY A 98 15.40 1.72 8.02
N VAL A 99 16.19 2.71 7.57
CA VAL A 99 16.93 2.66 6.30
C VAL A 99 18.00 1.57 6.33
N SER A 100 18.74 1.45 7.44
CA SER A 100 19.73 0.39 7.67
C SER A 100 19.09 -1.01 7.61
N LEU A 101 17.95 -1.20 8.26
CA LEU A 101 17.21 -2.47 8.25
C LEU A 101 16.69 -2.79 6.85
N ALA A 102 16.11 -1.82 6.14
CA ALA A 102 15.64 -2.00 4.77
C ALA A 102 16.79 -2.39 3.84
N ALA A 103 17.94 -1.71 3.94
CA ALA A 103 19.14 -2.06 3.19
C ALA A 103 19.63 -3.47 3.53
N GLY A 104 19.64 -3.85 4.81
CA GLY A 104 20.00 -5.19 5.26
C GLY A 104 19.06 -6.27 4.71
N VAL A 105 17.75 -6.04 4.73
CA VAL A 105 16.76 -6.98 4.16
C VAL A 105 16.93 -7.11 2.66
N VAL A 106 17.11 -6.02 1.92
CA VAL A 106 17.36 -6.07 0.47
C VAL A 106 18.65 -6.85 0.19
N PHE A 107 19.72 -6.58 0.92
CA PHE A 107 20.99 -7.27 0.78
C PHE A 107 20.88 -8.77 1.05
N LEU A 108 20.23 -9.17 2.15
CA LEU A 108 19.98 -10.56 2.47
C LEU A 108 19.07 -11.25 1.43
N CYS A 109 18.07 -10.55 0.93
CA CYS A 109 17.15 -11.07 -0.09
C CYS A 109 17.90 -11.33 -1.41
N VAL A 110 18.78 -10.42 -1.83
CA VAL A 110 19.65 -10.59 -3.01
C VAL A 110 20.60 -11.78 -2.83
N ILE A 111 21.20 -11.91 -1.65
CA ILE A 111 22.08 -13.06 -1.33
C ILE A 111 21.29 -14.37 -1.41
N TYR A 112 20.12 -14.41 -0.77
CA TYR A 112 19.26 -15.61 -0.77
C TYR A 112 18.80 -16.00 -2.18
N LEU A 113 18.40 -15.01 -3.00
CA LEU A 113 18.02 -15.23 -4.40
C LEU A 113 19.19 -15.71 -5.26
N THR A 114 20.41 -15.27 -4.95
CA THR A 114 21.64 -15.73 -5.60
C THR A 114 21.97 -17.17 -5.22
N TYR A 115 21.85 -17.54 -3.95
CA TYR A 115 22.09 -18.91 -3.47
C TYR A 115 21.03 -19.92 -3.93
N THR A 116 19.77 -19.49 -4.09
CA THR A 116 18.67 -20.36 -4.55
C THR A 116 18.65 -20.57 -6.07
N GLY A 117 19.58 -19.97 -6.82
CA GLY A 117 19.81 -20.26 -8.24
C GLY A 117 18.72 -19.78 -9.21
N TRP A 118 17.71 -19.06 -8.72
CA TRP A 118 16.57 -18.62 -9.54
C TRP A 118 16.96 -17.65 -10.67
N PHE A 119 18.02 -16.85 -10.46
CA PHE A 119 18.54 -15.94 -11.49
C PHE A 119 19.41 -16.64 -12.56
N ILE A 120 19.99 -17.80 -12.27
CA ILE A 120 20.96 -18.47 -13.16
C ILE A 120 20.24 -19.36 -14.20
N LEU A 121 19.09 -19.95 -13.85
CA LEU A 121 18.31 -20.79 -14.77
C LEU A 121 17.43 -20.00 -15.77
N SER A 122 17.15 -18.72 -15.51
CA SER A 122 16.33 -17.86 -16.39
C SER A 122 17.14 -17.13 -17.46
N SER A 123 18.49 -17.14 -17.41
CA SER A 123 19.34 -16.55 -18.46
C SER A 123 19.91 -17.60 -19.43
N SER A 124 19.42 -18.83 -19.35
CA SER A 124 19.84 -19.97 -20.19
C SER A 124 18.68 -20.56 -21.00
N GLU A 125 17.69 -19.73 -21.38
CA GLU A 125 16.74 -19.99 -22.47
C GLU A 125 16.74 -18.81 -23.46
#